data_AF-A0A531LMQ9-F1
#
_entry.id   AF-A0A531LMQ9-F1
#
_cell.length_a   1.000
_cell.length_b   1.000
_cell.length_c   1.000
_cell.angle_alpha   90.00
_cell.angle_beta   90.00
_cell.angle_gamma   90.00
#
_symmetry.space_group_name_H-M   'P 1'
#
loop_
_entity.id
_entity.type
_entity.pdbx_description
1 polymer ?
#
loop_
_entity_poly.entity_id
_entity_poly.type
_entity_poly.pdbx_seq_one_letter_code
_entity_poly.pdbx_strand_id
1 'polypeptide(L)' 'LDEPTAALGLRESRQVLNLVAALRNQGNAVILITHNMEHVVELADRAVVLRQGRKVGELMPTKDNKQELVSMIVGA' A
#
# COMPACT_ATOMS: atom_id res chain seq x y z
N LEU A 1 -6.99 7.53 -1.21
CA LEU A 1 -7.81 6.61 -0.40
C LEU A 1 -7.08 6.39 0.91
N ASP A 2 -7.66 6.84 2.01
CA ASP A 2 -7.05 6.71 3.34
C ASP A 2 -7.60 5.48 4.05
N GLU A 3 -6.75 4.46 4.23
CA GLU A 3 -7.08 3.17 4.88
C GLU A 3 -8.46 2.60 4.45
N PRO A 4 -8.76 2.46 3.13
CA PRO A 4 -10.11 2.21 2.64
C PRO A 4 -10.65 0.80 2.95
N THR A 5 -9.78 -0.10 3.43
CA THR A 5 -10.16 -1.44 3.89
C THR A 5 -10.24 -1.55 5.42
N ALA A 6 -10.05 -0.45 6.15
CA ALA A 6 -10.17 -0.47 7.60
C ALA A 6 -11.59 -0.88 8.01
N ALA A 7 -11.70 -1.77 9.00
CA ALA A 7 -12.94 -2.34 9.52
C ALA A 7 -13.76 -3.19 8.52
N LEU A 8 -13.23 -3.51 7.33
CA LEU A 8 -13.88 -4.41 6.38
C LEU A 8 -13.46 -5.87 6.62
N GLY A 9 -14.38 -6.80 6.32
CA GLY A 9 -14.07 -8.22 6.25
C GLY A 9 -13.19 -8.55 5.04
N LEU A 10 -12.73 -9.80 4.96
CA LEU A 10 -11.85 -10.27 3.88
C LEU A 10 -12.49 -10.11 2.49
N ARG A 11 -13.80 -10.38 2.38
CA ARG A 11 -14.53 -10.31 1.11
C ARG A 11 -14.71 -8.87 0.66
N GLU A 12 -15.14 -8.01 1.57
CA GLU A 12 -15.39 -6.59 1.32
C GLU A 12 -14.07 -5.87 1.01
N SER A 13 -12.99 -6.19 1.73
CA SER A 13 -11.65 -5.66 1.44
C SER A 13 -11.22 -6.01 0.02
N ARG A 14 -11.39 -7.27 -0.41
CA ARG A 14 -11.02 -7.69 -1.77
C ARG A 14 -11.84 -6.98 -2.85
N GLN A 15 -13.11 -6.66 -2.61
CA GLN A 15 -13.90 -5.84 -3.54
C GLN A 15 -13.31 -4.43 -3.71
N VAL A 16 -12.91 -3.80 -2.61
CA VAL A 16 -12.25 -2.49 -2.64
C VAL A 16 -10.92 -2.54 -3.40
N LEU A 17 -10.07 -3.53 -3.11
CA LEU A 17 -8.78 -3.67 -3.80
C LEU A 17 -8.95 -3.95 -5.30
N ASN A 18 -9.93 -4.76 -5.69
CA ASN A 18 -10.24 -5.01 -7.09
C ASN A 18 -10.69 -3.73 -7.82
N LEU A 19 -11.48 -2.88 -7.17
CA LEU A 19 -11.87 -1.58 -7.72
C LEU A 19 -10.65 -0.66 -7.90
N VAL A 20 -9.77 -0.61 -6.91
CA VAL A 20 -8.50 0.15 -6.98
C VAL A 20 -7.66 -0.32 -8.16
N ALA A 21 -7.50 -1.64 -8.33
CA ALA A 21 -6.77 -2.22 -9.45
C ALA A 21 -7.41 -1.87 -10.81
N ALA A 22 -8.74 -1.92 -10.90
CA ALA A 22 -9.46 -1.55 -12.12
C ALA A 22 -9.25 -0.07 -12.49
N LEU A 23 -9.32 0.84 -11.50
CA LEU A 23 -9.07 2.26 -11.71
C LEU A 23 -7.63 2.52 -12.20
N ARG A 24 -6.64 1.85 -11.60
CA ARG A 24 -5.24 1.89 -12.07
C ARG A 24 -5.12 1.42 -13.52
N ASN A 25 -5.74 0.29 -13.86
CA ASN A 25 -5.67 -0.29 -15.21
C ASN A 25 -6.36 0.57 -16.29
N GLN A 26 -7.26 1.47 -15.89
CA GLN A 26 -7.86 2.47 -16.76
C GLN A 26 -6.96 3.72 -16.97
N GLY A 27 -5.75 3.72 -16.40
CA GLY A 27 -4.79 4.83 -16.51
C GLY A 27 -4.96 5.91 -15.44
N ASN A 28 -5.79 5.69 -14.42
CA ASN A 28 -5.94 6.66 -13.34
C ASN A 28 -4.80 6.53 -12.33
N ALA A 29 -4.27 7.67 -11.89
CA ALA A 29 -3.38 7.70 -10.74
C ALA A 29 -4.19 7.46 -9.45
N VAL A 30 -3.76 6.48 -8.63
CA VAL A 30 -4.37 6.19 -7.34
C VAL A 30 -3.33 6.32 -6.24
N ILE A 31 -3.66 7.08 -5.20
CA ILE A 31 -2.88 7.14 -3.95
C ILE A 31 -3.63 6.34 -2.89
N LEU A 32 -3.01 5.28 -2.40
CA LEU A 32 -3.52 4.41 -1.34
C LEU A 32 -2.65 4.57 -0.10
N ILE A 33 -3.27 4.90 1.03
CA ILE A 33 -2.63 4.87 2.34
C ILE A 33 -3.04 3.57 3.01
N THR A 34 -2.05 2.74 3.35
CA THR A 34 -2.30 1.50 4.10
C THR A 34 -1.05 1.04 4.84
N HIS A 35 -1.24 0.42 5.99
CA HIS A 35 -0.20 -0.32 6.71
C HIS A 35 -0.18 -1.82 6.35
N ASN A 36 -1.12 -2.30 5.53
CA ASN A 36 -1.16 -3.71 5.11
C ASN A 36 -0.21 -3.96 3.95
N MET A 37 0.90 -4.64 4.22
CA MET A 37 1.96 -4.84 3.24
C MET A 37 1.60 -5.84 2.12
N GLU A 38 0.62 -6.73 2.32
CA GLU A 38 0.09 -7.55 1.23
C GLU A 38 -0.58 -6.66 0.18
N HIS A 39 -1.36 -5.66 0.60
CA HIS A 39 -2.01 -4.73 -0.30
C HIS A 39 -1.00 -3.85 -1.03
N VAL A 40 0.06 -3.42 -0.33
CA VAL A 40 1.16 -2.63 -0.92
C VAL A 40 1.85 -3.44 -2.02
N VAL A 41 2.23 -4.68 -1.76
CA VAL A 41 2.91 -5.55 -2.74
C VAL A 41 1.98 -5.94 -3.90
N GLU A 42 0.68 -6.08 -3.65
CA GLU A 42 -0.31 -6.45 -4.68
C GLU A 42 -0.62 -5.30 -5.65
N LEU A 43 -0.71 -4.06 -5.17
CA LEU A 43 -1.28 -2.94 -5.94
C LEU A 43 -0.32 -1.82 -6.30
N ALA A 44 0.73 -1.59 -5.50
CA ALA A 44 1.51 -0.36 -5.60
C ALA A 44 2.69 -0.50 -6.57
N ASP A 45 2.78 0.43 -7.51
CA ASP A 45 3.96 0.61 -8.36
C ASP A 45 5.13 1.27 -7.60
N ARG A 46 4.79 2.08 -6.60
CA ARG A 46 5.72 2.84 -5.75
C ARG A 46 5.17 2.89 -4.33
N ALA A 47 6.03 2.63 -3.35
CA ALA A 47 5.74 2.76 -1.93
C ALA A 47 6.57 3.90 -1.35
N VAL A 48 5.91 4.89 -0.74
CA VAL A 48 6.54 5.99 -0.02
C VAL A 48 6.34 5.75 1.47
N VAL A 49 7.43 5.63 2.22
CA VAL A 49 7.36 5.39 3.67
C VAL A 49 7.45 6.72 4.41
N LEU A 50 6.42 6.99 5.21
CA LEU A 50 6.37 8.14 6.12
C LEU A 50 6.58 7.68 7.56
N ARG A 51 7.48 8.34 8.29
CA ARG A 51 7.71 8.13 9.72
C ARG A 51 7.88 9.49 10.40
N GLN A 52 7.16 9.71 11.51
CA GLN A 52 7.19 10.97 12.26
C GLN A 52 6.98 12.22 11.37
N GLY A 53 6.03 12.14 10.43
CA GLY A 53 5.72 13.23 9.51
C GLY A 53 6.77 13.50 8.43
N ARG A 54 7.78 12.64 8.28
CA ARG A 54 8.84 12.78 7.26
C ARG A 54 8.88 11.56 6.34
N LYS A 55 9.20 11.80 5.07
CA LYS A 55 9.56 10.74 4.13
C LYS A 55 10.91 10.13 4.53
N VAL A 56 10.91 8.83 4.81
CA VAL A 56 12.11 8.08 5.20
C VAL A 56 12.57 7.09 4.14
N GLY A 57 11.72 6.80 3.15
CA GLY A 57 12.07 5.89 2.06
C GLY A 57 11.10 5.97 0.90
N GLU A 58 11.57 5.53 -0.26
CA GLU A 58 10.75 5.27 -1.44
C GLU A 58 11.36 4.13 -2.23
N LEU A 59 10.55 3.13 -2.57
CA LEU A 59 10.97 1.98 -3.37
C LEU A 59 9.78 1.36 -4.10
N MET A 60 10.09 0.54 -5.10
CA MET A 60 9.11 -0.35 -5.71
C MET A 60 8.88 -1.53 -4.77
N PRO A 61 7.66 -1.75 -4.24
CA PRO A 61 7.40 -2.86 -3.36
C PRO A 61 7.43 -4.18 -4.14
N THR A 62 8.09 -5.18 -3.58
CA THR A 62 8.15 -6.54 -4.09
C THR A 62 7.96 -7.51 -2.92
N LYS A 63 7.75 -8.80 -3.23
CA LYS A 63 7.67 -9.83 -2.19
C LYS A 63 8.96 -9.92 -1.37
N ASP A 64 10.10 -9.66 -2.01
CA ASP A 64 11.43 -9.85 -1.41
C ASP A 64 11.82 -8.70 -0.48
N ASN A 65 11.36 -7.47 -0.75
CA ASN A 65 11.69 -6.28 0.06
C ASN A 65 10.62 -5.91 1.11
N LYS A 66 9.64 -6.79 1.33
CA LYS A 66 8.57 -6.57 2.31
C LYS A 66 9.11 -6.27 3.72
N GLN A 67 10.16 -6.97 4.16
CA GLN A 67 10.77 -6.73 5.47
C GLN A 67 11.49 -5.38 5.54
N GLU A 68 12.10 -4.94 4.43
CA GLU A 68 12.77 -3.64 4.32
C GLU A 68 11.76 -2.50 4.48
N LEU A 69 10.61 -2.59 3.81
CA LEU A 69 9.50 -1.64 3.98
C LEU A 69 9.03 -1.55 5.43
N VAL A 70 8.89 -2.70 6.10
CA VAL A 70 8.49 -2.75 7.52
C VAL A 70 9.55 -2.10 8.40
N SER A 71 10.84 -2.40 8.18
CA SER A 71 11.96 -1.79 8.90
C SER A 71 11.96 -0.26 8.76
N MET A 72 11.69 0.27 7.56
CA MET A 72 11.57 1.73 7.36
C MET A 72 10.44 2.35 8.19
N ILE A 73 9.29 1.67 8.29
CA ILE A 73 8.13 2.12 9.07
C ILE A 73 8.43 2.15 10.56
N VAL A 74 8.98 1.05 11.11
CA VAL A 74 9.24 0.93 12.56
C VAL A 74 10.52 1.63 13.00
N GLY A 75 11.48 1.80 12.09
CA GLY A 75 12.79 2.42 12.35
C GLY A 75 13.78 1.53 13.09
N ALA A 76 13.73 0.22 12.87
CA ALA A 76 14.59 -0.80 13.49
C ALA A 76 15.28 -1.66 12.43
#